data_AF-A0A2M9EQ78-F1
#
_entry.id   AF-A0A2M9EQ78-F1
#
_cell.length_a   1.000
_cell.length_b   1.000
_cell.length_c   1.000
_cell.angle_alpha   90.00
_cell.angle_beta   90.00
_cell.angle_gamma   90.00
#
_symmetry.space_group_name_H-M   'P 1'
#
loop_
_entity.id
_entity.type
_entity.pdbx_description
1 polymer ?
#
loop_
_entity_poly.entity_id
_entity_poly.type
_entity_poly.pdbx_seq_one_letter_code
_entity_poly.pdbx_strand_id
1 'polypeptide(L)'
;MRVFDWHRLVAAVESDALDSAIELGLLDWDGDTRSLAAAGIAAERIELVAHVRKERLAALAARARFRQRQARLTRQEAERKQRQAQTLAPDTGGKPALSGAAAAALARALAKAKK
;
A
#
# COMPACT_ATOMS: atom_id res chain seq x y z
N MET A 1 -1.51 5.24 32.15
CA MET A 1 -2.96 5.30 31.87
C MET A 1 -3.27 6.73 31.47
N ARG A 2 -3.71 6.99 30.22
CA ARG A 2 -4.06 8.35 29.81
C ARG A 2 -5.34 8.75 30.54
N VAL A 3 -5.39 9.98 31.04
CA VAL A 3 -6.62 10.55 31.60
C VAL A 3 -7.44 11.09 30.43
N PHE A 4 -8.69 10.64 30.30
CA PHE A 4 -9.59 11.09 29.25
C PHE A 4 -10.57 12.13 29.80
N ASP A 5 -10.72 13.24 29.08
CA ASP A 5 -11.81 14.18 29.31
C ASP A 5 -12.98 13.79 28.39
N TRP A 6 -13.87 12.93 28.90
CA TRP A 6 -14.96 12.34 28.12
C TRP A 6 -15.95 13.37 27.59
N HIS A 7 -16.24 14.42 28.38
CA HIS A 7 -17.16 15.47 27.94
C HIS A 7 -16.57 16.28 26.79
N ARG A 8 -15.28 16.65 26.87
CA ARG A 8 -14.62 17.36 25.77
C ARG A 8 -14.47 16.50 24.52
N LEU A 9 -14.19 15.20 24.69
CA LEU A 9 -14.13 14.25 23.58
C LEU A 9 -15.48 14.17 22.86
N VAL A 10 -16.57 13.97 23.60
CA VAL A 10 -17.93 13.90 23.05
C VAL A 10 -18.30 15.19 22.34
N ALA A 11 -18.03 16.35 22.95
CA ALA A 11 -18.29 17.65 22.32
C ALA A 11 -17.50 17.86 21.02
N ALA A 12 -16.24 17.41 20.98
CA ALA A 12 -15.43 17.46 19.76
C ALA A 12 -15.99 16.55 18.66
N VAL A 13 -16.51 15.37 19.01
CA VAL A 13 -17.16 14.47 18.06
C VAL A 13 -18.49 15.04 17.56
N GLU A 14 -19.32 15.59 18.44
CA GLU A 14 -20.61 16.20 18.09
C GLU A 14 -20.47 17.43 17.18
N SER A 15 -19.36 18.16 17.32
CA SER A 15 -19.03 19.33 16.49
C SER A 15 -18.24 18.99 15.22
N ASP A 16 -18.05 17.70 14.91
CA ASP A 16 -17.20 17.19 13.81
C ASP A 16 -15.75 17.73 13.85
N ALA A 17 -15.28 18.16 15.02
CA ALA A 17 -13.91 18.60 15.27
C ALA A 17 -12.98 17.40 15.48
N LEU A 18 -12.85 16.57 14.44
CA LEU A 18 -12.20 15.26 14.50
C LEU A 18 -10.72 15.31 14.89
N ASP A 19 -10.00 16.34 14.46
CA ASP A 19 -8.60 16.51 14.84
C ASP A 19 -8.48 16.74 16.34
N SER A 20 -9.34 17.59 16.92
CA SER A 20 -9.42 17.79 18.36
C SER A 20 -9.83 16.51 19.09
N ALA A 21 -10.77 15.72 18.55
CA ALA A 21 -11.15 14.45 19.13
C ALA A 21 -9.98 13.44 19.13
N ILE A 22 -9.16 13.41 18.07
CA ILE A 22 -7.96 12.56 17.99
C ILE A 22 -6.93 12.99 19.05
N GLU A 23 -6.66 14.28 19.20
CA GLU A 23 -5.76 14.81 20.24
C GLU A 23 -6.25 14.48 21.66
N LEU A 24 -7.57 14.51 21.87
CA LEU A 24 -8.22 14.08 23.11
C LEU A 24 -8.17 12.55 23.33
N GLY A 25 -7.65 11.79 22.37
CA GLY A 25 -7.39 10.36 22.48
C GLY A 25 -8.48 9.46 21.91
N LEU A 26 -9.30 9.93 20.96
CA LEU A 26 -10.34 9.11 20.30
C LEU A 26 -9.80 7.76 19.80
N LEU A 27 -8.60 7.74 19.24
CA LEU A 27 -7.98 6.51 18.71
C LEU A 27 -7.29 5.67 19.78
N ASP A 28 -6.89 6.29 20.90
CA ASP A 28 -6.20 5.64 22.01
C ASP A 28 -7.18 5.01 23.02
N TRP A 29 -8.44 5.47 23.02
CA TRP A 29 -9.53 4.79 23.71
C TRP A 29 -9.68 3.36 23.16
N ASP A 30 -9.89 2.39 24.04
CA ASP A 30 -10.01 0.96 23.70
C ASP A 30 -11.38 0.59 23.10
N GLY A 31 -12.39 1.43 23.33
CA GLY A 31 -13.78 1.18 22.94
C GLY A 31 -14.66 0.73 24.12
N ASP A 32 -14.14 0.72 25.34
CA ASP A 32 -14.95 0.43 26.54
C ASP A 32 -15.97 1.55 26.79
N THR A 33 -17.24 1.23 26.58
CA THR A 33 -18.36 2.15 26.77
C THR A 33 -18.68 2.41 28.24
N ARG A 34 -18.25 1.52 29.15
CA ARG A 34 -18.53 1.64 30.60
C ARG A 34 -17.87 2.89 31.17
N SER A 35 -16.67 3.21 30.72
CA SER A 35 -15.93 4.40 31.16
C SER A 35 -16.65 5.71 30.81
N LEU A 36 -17.28 5.79 29.62
CA LEU A 36 -18.08 6.97 29.24
C LEU A 36 -19.43 6.99 29.97
N ALA A 37 -20.06 5.82 30.16
CA ALA A 37 -21.32 5.72 30.91
C ALA A 37 -21.11 6.14 32.38
N ALA A 38 -20.01 5.72 33.01
CA ALA A 38 -19.63 6.14 34.36
C ALA A 38 -19.35 7.64 34.47
N ALA A 39 -18.97 8.29 33.37
CA ALA A 39 -18.84 9.74 33.26
C ALA A 39 -20.17 10.46 32.96
N GLY A 40 -21.31 9.75 32.97
CA GLY A 40 -22.63 10.34 32.77
C GLY A 40 -22.96 10.67 31.31
N ILE A 41 -22.23 10.13 30.34
CA ILE A 41 -22.53 10.32 28.92
C ILE A 41 -23.71 9.45 28.52
N ALA A 42 -24.69 10.03 27.82
CA ALA A 42 -25.85 9.31 27.31
C ALA A 42 -25.47 8.24 26.26
N ALA A 43 -26.20 7.12 26.24
CA ALA A 43 -25.89 5.97 25.39
C ALA A 43 -25.75 6.33 23.90
N GLU A 44 -26.66 7.15 23.37
CA GLU A 44 -26.62 7.62 21.96
C GLU A 44 -25.32 8.34 21.61
N ARG A 45 -24.79 9.15 22.54
CA ARG A 45 -23.52 9.86 22.36
C ARG A 45 -22.33 8.92 22.44
N ILE A 46 -22.40 7.91 23.30
CA ILE A 46 -21.38 6.86 23.38
C ILE A 46 -21.33 6.08 22.06
N GLU A 47 -22.48 5.72 21.50
CA GLU A 47 -22.57 5.05 20.21
C GLU A 47 -21.99 5.90 19.07
N LEU A 48 -22.28 7.21 19.07
CA LEU A 48 -21.68 8.14 18.12
C LEU A 48 -20.14 8.13 18.21
N VAL A 49 -19.57 8.28 19.41
CA VAL A 49 -18.10 8.26 19.60
C VAL A 49 -17.51 6.91 19.15
N ALA A 50 -18.16 5.79 19.51
CA ALA A 50 -17.72 4.45 19.11
C ALA A 50 -17.75 4.28 17.59
N HIS A 51 -18.81 4.77 16.94
CA HIS A 51 -18.96 4.73 15.50
C HIS A 51 -17.85 5.53 14.80
N VAL A 52 -17.66 6.79 15.20
CA VAL A 52 -16.62 7.66 14.62
C VAL A 52 -15.24 7.06 14.81
N ARG A 53 -14.91 6.54 16.01
CA ARG A 53 -13.64 5.83 16.23
C ARG A 53 -13.44 4.68 15.25
N LYS A 54 -14.45 3.82 15.08
CA LYS A 54 -14.39 2.67 14.17
C LYS A 54 -14.14 3.11 12.73
N GLU A 55 -14.83 4.14 12.26
CA GLU A 55 -14.63 4.68 10.91
C GLU A 55 -13.21 5.21 10.71
N ARG A 56 -12.66 5.94 11.69
CA ARG A 56 -11.29 6.47 11.61
C ARG A 56 -10.25 5.36 11.59
N LEU A 57 -10.40 4.33 12.44
CA LEU A 57 -9.51 3.17 12.42
C LEU A 57 -9.58 2.42 11.07
N ALA A 58 -10.79 2.25 10.51
CA ALA A 58 -10.96 1.64 9.21
C ALA A 58 -10.27 2.44 8.09
N ALA A 59 -10.42 3.77 8.10
CA ALA A 59 -9.78 4.66 7.14
C ALA A 59 -8.24 4.60 7.24
N LEU A 60 -7.69 4.59 8.46
CA LEU A 60 -6.25 4.45 8.69
C LEU A 60 -5.71 3.10 8.21
N ALA A 61 -6.43 2.01 8.47
CA ALA A 61 -6.07 0.68 7.97
C ALA A 61 -6.08 0.64 6.44
N ALA A 62 -7.08 1.26 5.78
CA ALA A 62 -7.13 1.37 4.33
C ALA A 62 -5.93 2.15 3.77
N ARG A 63 -5.59 3.30 4.38
CA ARG A 63 -4.39 4.08 4.02
C ARG A 63 -3.10 3.28 4.19
N ALA A 64 -2.98 2.49 5.27
CA ALA A 64 -1.83 1.63 5.49
C ALA A 64 -1.68 0.56 4.39
N ARG A 65 -2.77 -0.12 4.01
CA ARG A 65 -2.77 -1.10 2.90
C ARG A 65 -2.37 -0.47 1.57
N PHE A 66 -2.88 0.74 1.29
CA PHE A 66 -2.49 1.48 0.08
C PHE A 66 -0.99 1.77 0.07
N ARG A 67 -0.44 2.29 1.17
CA ARG A 67 1.01 2.57 1.29
C ARG A 67 1.85 1.31 1.12
N GLN A 68 1.46 0.19 1.71
CA GLN A 68 2.14 -1.10 1.54
C GLN A 68 2.11 -1.58 0.08
N ARG A 69 0.96 -1.46 -0.59
CA ARG A 69 0.83 -1.81 -2.00
C ARG A 69 1.74 -0.94 -2.87
N GLN A 70 1.75 0.37 -2.63
CA GLN A 70 2.62 1.30 -3.36
C GLN A 70 4.09 0.94 -3.18
N ALA A 71 4.54 0.74 -1.93
CA ALA A 71 5.93 0.34 -1.66
C ALA A 71 6.34 -0.94 -2.40
N ARG A 72 5.44 -1.93 -2.50
CA ARG A 72 5.69 -3.16 -3.28
C ARG A 72 5.82 -2.88 -4.77
N LEU A 73 4.92 -2.08 -5.35
CA LEU A 73 4.97 -1.74 -6.77
C LEU A 73 6.23 -0.96 -7.11
N THR A 74 6.60 0.03 -6.29
CA THR A 74 7.84 0.80 -6.46
C THR A 74 9.08 -0.11 -6.45
N ARG A 75 9.12 -1.12 -5.56
CA ARG A 75 10.21 -2.12 -5.56
C ARG A 75 10.25 -2.93 -6.85
N GLN A 76 9.11 -3.44 -7.30
CA GLN A 76 9.02 -4.22 -8.55
C GLN A 76 9.41 -3.39 -9.78
N GLU A 77 9.02 -2.12 -9.82
CA GLU A 77 9.42 -1.20 -10.89
C GLU A 77 10.93 -0.94 -10.88
N ALA A 78 11.54 -0.76 -9.71
CA ALA A 78 12.98 -0.60 -9.57
C ALA A 78 13.74 -1.85 -10.05
N GLU A 79 13.29 -3.05 -9.65
CA GLU A 79 13.87 -4.32 -10.10
C GLU A 79 13.75 -4.51 -11.62
N ARG A 80 12.60 -4.18 -12.21
CA ARG A 80 12.40 -4.25 -13.66
C ARG A 80 13.32 -3.30 -14.41
N LYS A 81 13.47 -2.06 -13.93
CA LYS A 81 14.40 -1.07 -14.51
C LYS A 81 15.85 -1.56 -14.42
N GLN A 82 16.25 -2.15 -13.30
CA GLN A 82 17.59 -2.74 -13.16
C GLN A 82 17.82 -3.89 -14.15
N ARG A 83 16.87 -4.82 -14.28
CA ARG A 83 16.95 -5.91 -15.27
C ARG A 83 17.05 -5.37 -16.70
N GLN A 84 16.24 -4.37 -17.06
CA GLN A 84 16.31 -3.74 -18.37
C GLN A 84 17.68 -3.08 -18.62
N ALA A 85 18.22 -2.36 -17.65
CA ALA A 85 19.55 -1.76 -17.75
C ALA A 85 20.66 -2.81 -17.90
N GLN A 86 20.54 -3.96 -17.22
CA GLN A 86 21.47 -5.09 -17.39
C GLN A 86 21.35 -5.74 -18.76
N THR A 87 20.15 -5.89 -19.31
CA THR A 87 19.94 -6.45 -20.66
C THR A 87 20.40 -5.50 -21.78
N LEU A 88 20.30 -4.19 -21.56
CA LEU A 88 20.78 -3.16 -22.50
C LEU A 88 22.28 -2.88 -22.39
N ALA A 89 22.98 -3.49 -21.41
CA ALA A 89 24.44 -3.43 -21.38
C ALA A 89 24.99 -3.99 -22.70
N PRO A 90 25.89 -3.28 -23.38
CA PRO A 90 26.32 -3.66 -24.72
C PRO A 90 26.94 -5.04 -24.67
N ASP A 91 26.31 -5.97 -25.40
CA ASP A 91 26.83 -7.30 -25.63
C ASP A 91 28.12 -7.14 -26.44
N THR A 92 29.26 -7.07 -25.72
CA THR A 92 30.59 -7.14 -26.32
C THR A 92 30.90 -8.58 -26.78
N GLY A 93 29.98 -9.51 -26.54
CA GLY A 93 29.93 -10.82 -27.18
C GLY A 93 29.59 -10.67 -28.67
N GLY A 94 30.62 -10.69 -29.50
CA GLY A 94 30.48 -10.74 -30.95
C GLY A 94 29.45 -11.78 -31.38
N LYS A 95 28.63 -11.41 -32.38
CA LYS A 95 27.59 -12.26 -33.00
C LYS A 95 28.01 -13.73 -32.97
N PRO A 96 27.21 -14.64 -32.39
CA PRO A 96 27.54 -16.06 -32.41
C PRO A 96 27.69 -16.46 -33.87
N ALA A 97 28.89 -16.93 -34.22
CA ALA A 97 29.16 -17.42 -35.55
C ALA A 97 28.16 -18.54 -35.86
N LEU A 98 27.55 -18.49 -37.03
CA LEU A 98 26.63 -19.53 -37.49
C LEU A 98 27.37 -20.88 -37.38
N SER A 99 26.75 -21.89 -36.75
CA SER A 99 27.37 -23.21 -36.69
C SER A 99 27.61 -23.72 -38.11
N GLY A 100 28.73 -24.42 -38.33
CA GLY A 100 29.12 -24.86 -39.68
C GLY A 100 28.04 -25.70 -40.39
N ALA A 101 27.26 -26.46 -39.62
CA ALA A 101 26.12 -27.22 -40.13
C ALA A 101 24.99 -26.32 -40.65
N ALA A 102 24.68 -25.22 -39.96
CA ALA A 102 23.67 -24.25 -40.39
C ALA A 102 24.12 -23.51 -41.66
N ALA A 103 25.41 -23.19 -41.78
CA ALA A 103 25.96 -22.53 -42.97
C ALA A 103 25.90 -23.45 -44.20
N ALA A 104 26.22 -24.74 -44.02
CA ALA A 104 26.13 -25.74 -45.08
C ALA A 104 24.68 -25.99 -45.54
N ALA A 105 23.72 -26.01 -44.61
CA ALA A 105 22.30 -26.16 -44.95
C ALA A 105 21.78 -24.96 -45.77
N LEU A 106 22.17 -23.74 -45.40
CA LEU A 106 21.79 -22.52 -46.12
C LEU A 106 22.41 -22.48 -47.52
N ALA A 107 23.69 -22.87 -47.67
CA ALA A 107 24.35 -22.97 -48.97
C ALA A 107 23.64 -23.97 -49.91
N ARG A 108 23.20 -25.13 -49.40
CA ARG A 108 22.43 -26.12 -50.17
C ARG A 108 21.06 -25.58 -50.57
N ALA A 109 20.37 -24.88 -49.67
CA ALA A 109 19.07 -24.27 -49.95
C ALA A 109 19.18 -23.18 -51.04
N LEU A 110 20.20 -22.33 -50.98
CA LEU A 110 20.47 -21.33 -52.03
C LEU A 110 20.81 -21.97 -53.38
N ALA A 111 21.63 -23.02 -53.39
CA ALA A 111 21.97 -23.75 -54.61
C ALA A 111 20.74 -24.42 -55.25
N LYS A 112 19.77 -24.87 -54.44
CA LYS A 112 18.50 -25.43 -54.91
C LYS A 112 17.53 -24.35 -55.42
N ALA A 113 17.56 -23.15 -54.83
CA ALA A 113 16.69 -22.04 -55.25
C ALA A 113 17.17 -21.34 -56.53
N LYS A 114 18.46 -21.46 -56.87
CA LYS A 114 19.05 -20.88 -58.08
C LYS A 114 19.10 -21.85 -59.27
N LYS A 115 18.56 -23.05 -59.10
CA LYS A 115 18.47 -24.11 -60.12
C LYS A 115 17.02 -24.26 -60.56
#